data_AF-A0A538S1M8-F1
#
_entry.id   AF-A0A538S1M8-F1
#
_cell.length_a   1.000
_cell.length_b   1.000
_cell.length_c   1.000
_cell.angle_alpha   90.00
_cell.angle_beta   90.00
_cell.angle_gamma   90.00
#
_symmetry.space_group_name_H-M   'P 1'
#
loop_
_entity.id
_entity.type
_entity.pdbx_description
1 polymer ?
#
loop_
_entity_poly.entity_id
_entity_poly.type
_entity_poly.pdbx_seq_one_letter_code
_entity_poly.pdbx_strand_id
1 'polypeptide(L)'
;MPGRILLTIAAIVICALQGQRSMAASPEEIKKAVEAGRDYLKRGQGADGSWLHEHRTGVTALATLALLECDVDSKDPVMTRAIAYLRSQVAQEDRTYELSL
;
A
#
# COMPACT_ATOMS: atom_id res chain seq x y z
N MET A 1 50.34 24.48 13.64
CA MET A 1 49.57 23.30 14.10
C MET A 1 48.11 23.57 14.56
N PRO A 2 47.68 24.76 15.04
CA PRO A 2 46.30 24.93 15.55
C PRO A 2 45.21 25.00 14.46
N GLY A 3 45.53 25.51 13.25
CA GLY A 3 44.55 25.65 12.17
C GLY A 3 44.02 24.33 11.61
N ARG A 4 44.82 23.25 11.67
CA ARG A 4 44.41 21.92 11.19
C ARG A 4 43.40 21.27 12.14
N ILE A 5 43.56 21.46 13.44
CA ILE A 5 42.64 20.95 14.48
C ILE A 5 41.29 21.66 14.40
N LEU A 6 41.29 22.98 14.15
CA LEU A 6 40.06 23.75 13.98
C LEU A 6 39.27 23.31 12.74
N LEU A 7 39.98 22.99 11.65
CA LEU A 7 39.40 22.46 10.41
C LEU A 7 38.79 21.07 10.59
N THR A 8 39.43 20.16 11.34
CA THR A 8 38.86 18.83 11.60
C THR A 8 37.63 18.89 12.49
N ILE A 9 37.62 19.75 13.52
CA ILE A 9 36.45 19.92 14.39
C ILE A 9 35.27 20.49 13.59
N ALA A 10 35.51 21.49 12.74
CA ALA A 10 34.48 22.04 11.86
C ALA A 10 33.89 20.99 10.92
N ALA A 11 34.73 20.13 10.32
CA ALA A 11 34.28 19.05 9.43
C ALA A 11 33.43 17.99 10.17
N ILE A 12 33.79 17.65 11.41
CA ILE A 12 33.02 16.70 12.24
C ILE A 12 31.65 17.29 12.63
N VAL A 13 31.59 18.58 12.97
CA VAL A 13 30.33 19.27 13.29
C VAL A 13 29.40 19.35 12.07
N ILE A 14 29.96 19.60 10.88
CA ILE A 14 29.20 19.63 9.63
C ILE A 14 28.64 18.24 9.29
N CYS A 15 29.42 17.18 9.44
CA CYS A 15 28.94 15.81 9.23
C CYS A 15 27.89 15.38 10.27
N ALA A 16 28.01 15.81 11.53
CA ALA A 16 27.02 15.52 12.58
C ALA A 16 25.69 16.24 12.36
N LEU A 17 25.70 17.44 11.78
CA LEU A 17 24.50 18.18 11.38
C LEU A 17 23.84 17.64 10.10
N GLN A 18 24.56 16.83 9.33
CA GLN A 18 24.07 16.12 8.14
C GLN A 18 23.54 14.72 8.42
N GLY A 19 23.49 14.29 9.69
CA GLY A 19 22.82 13.05 10.07
C GLY A 19 21.42 13.05 9.46
N GLN A 20 21.19 12.18 8.47
CA GLN A 20 19.96 12.11 7.71
C GLN A 20 18.77 12.11 8.66
N ARG A 21 18.02 13.22 8.67
CA ARG A 21 16.69 13.21 9.28
C ARG A 21 15.85 12.29 8.41
N SER A 22 15.75 11.02 8.78
CA SER A 22 14.62 10.20 8.40
C SER A 22 13.42 10.78 9.12
N MET A 23 12.76 11.76 8.49
CA MET A 23 11.49 12.27 9.00
C MET A 23 10.42 11.24 8.63
N ALA A 24 9.73 10.71 9.64
CA ALA A 24 8.50 9.96 9.39
C ALA A 24 7.53 10.84 8.57
N ALA A 25 6.74 10.20 7.70
CA ALA A 25 5.71 10.91 6.94
C ALA A 25 4.74 11.63 7.89
N SER A 26 4.32 12.82 7.51
CA SER A 26 3.27 13.56 8.22
C SER A 26 1.92 12.84 8.11
N PRO A 27 0.99 13.06 9.06
CA PRO A 27 -0.37 12.54 8.96
C PRO A 27 -1.06 12.88 7.64
N GLU A 28 -0.83 14.08 7.11
CA GLU A 28 -1.37 14.55 5.84
C GLU A 28 -0.81 13.78 4.64
N GLU A 29 0.50 13.53 4.63
CA GLU A 29 1.16 12.71 3.59
C GLU A 29 0.65 11.26 3.63
N ILE A 30 0.49 10.70 4.82
CA ILE A 30 -0.08 9.34 5.01
C ILE A 30 -1.50 9.29 4.46
N LYS A 31 -2.36 10.23 4.86
CA LYS A 31 -3.75 10.29 4.39
C LYS A 31 -3.82 10.38 2.86
N LYS A 32 -3.00 11.25 2.26
CA LYS A 32 -2.94 11.42 0.80
C LYS A 32 -2.49 10.13 0.11
N ALA A 33 -1.53 9.40 0.67
CA ALA A 33 -1.09 8.12 0.12
C ALA A 33 -2.19 7.05 0.18
N VAL A 34 -2.93 6.97 1.30
CA VAL A 34 -4.08 6.06 1.44
C VAL A 34 -5.19 6.40 0.45
N GLU A 35 -5.54 7.68 0.30
CA GLU A 35 -6.53 8.13 -0.68
C GLU A 35 -6.12 7.77 -2.11
N ALA A 36 -4.86 8.02 -2.48
CA ALA A 36 -4.34 7.65 -3.79
C ALA A 36 -4.39 6.14 -4.05
N GLY A 37 -4.07 5.33 -3.03
CA GLY A 37 -4.14 3.86 -3.10
C GLY A 37 -5.58 3.35 -3.28
N ARG A 38 -6.54 3.86 -2.49
CA ARG A 38 -7.96 3.53 -2.63
C ARG A 38 -8.46 3.84 -4.03
N ASP A 39 -8.15 5.04 -4.52
CA ASP A 39 -8.55 5.51 -5.84
C ASP A 39 -7.94 4.67 -6.97
N TYR A 40 -6.67 4.28 -6.82
CA TYR A 40 -6.02 3.38 -7.77
C TYR A 40 -6.71 2.02 -7.83
N LEU A 41 -6.97 1.40 -6.68
CA LEU A 41 -7.66 0.11 -6.60
C LEU A 41 -9.06 0.20 -7.22
N LYS A 42 -9.85 1.21 -6.86
CA LYS A 42 -11.21 1.40 -7.40
C LYS A 42 -11.23 1.55 -8.92
N ARG A 43 -10.29 2.31 -9.50
CA ARG A 43 -10.19 2.48 -10.96
C ARG A 43 -9.66 1.24 -11.68
N GLY A 44 -8.87 0.41 -11.00
CA GLY A 44 -8.26 -0.79 -11.56
C GLY A 44 -9.17 -2.01 -11.61
N GLN A 45 -10.36 -1.95 -11.00
CA GLN A 45 -11.29 -3.09 -10.98
C GLN A 45 -11.91 -3.33 -12.37
N GLY A 46 -11.89 -4.58 -12.80
CA GLY A 46 -12.59 -5.03 -14.00
C GLY A 46 -14.11 -5.01 -13.87
N ALA A 47 -14.80 -5.09 -15.01
CA ALA A 47 -16.26 -5.11 -15.04
C ALA A 47 -16.87 -6.35 -14.34
N ASP A 48 -16.11 -7.46 -14.29
CA ASP A 48 -16.48 -8.69 -13.58
C ASP A 48 -16.27 -8.61 -12.06
N GLY A 49 -15.71 -7.50 -11.55
CA GLY A 49 -15.42 -7.31 -10.13
C GLY A 49 -14.03 -7.76 -9.69
N SER A 50 -13.25 -8.37 -10.58
CA SER A 50 -11.89 -8.84 -10.29
C SER A 50 -10.82 -7.79 -10.59
N TRP A 51 -9.60 -7.98 -10.07
CA TRP A 51 -8.42 -7.26 -10.51
C TRP A 51 -7.56 -8.13 -11.43
N LEU A 52 -7.02 -7.53 -12.49
CA LEU A 52 -6.21 -8.25 -13.48
C LEU A 52 -4.89 -8.73 -12.86
N HIS A 53 -4.78 -10.05 -12.70
CA HIS A 53 -3.57 -10.73 -12.24
C HIS A 53 -3.61 -12.22 -12.65
N GLU A 54 -2.48 -12.90 -12.59
CA GLU A 54 -2.42 -14.38 -12.76
C GLU A 54 -3.15 -15.10 -11.62
N HIS A 55 -2.93 -14.64 -10.39
CA HIS A 55 -3.62 -15.02 -9.15
C HIS A 55 -4.86 -14.17 -8.92
N ARG A 56 -5.81 -14.26 -9.85
CA ARG A 56 -6.96 -13.34 -9.91
C ARG A 56 -7.83 -13.40 -8.65
N THR A 57 -8.03 -14.57 -8.06
CA THR A 57 -8.93 -14.74 -6.90
C THR A 57 -8.33 -14.11 -5.65
N GLY A 58 -7.11 -14.48 -5.30
CA GLY A 58 -6.36 -14.00 -4.14
C GLY A 58 -6.02 -12.52 -4.25
N VAL A 59 -5.61 -12.02 -5.43
CA VAL A 59 -5.42 -10.57 -5.62
C VAL A 59 -6.73 -9.81 -5.45
N THR A 60 -7.86 -10.36 -5.92
CA THR A 60 -9.17 -9.74 -5.69
C THR A 60 -9.52 -9.75 -4.19
N ALA A 61 -9.23 -10.83 -3.46
CA ALA A 61 -9.44 -10.91 -2.02
C ALA A 61 -8.60 -9.88 -1.25
N LEU A 62 -7.30 -9.78 -1.56
CA LEU A 62 -6.38 -8.83 -0.95
C LEU A 62 -6.75 -7.38 -1.26
N ALA A 63 -7.12 -7.07 -2.51
CA ALA A 63 -7.59 -5.74 -2.90
C ALA A 63 -8.89 -5.37 -2.16
N THR A 64 -9.81 -6.33 -2.02
CA THR A 64 -11.07 -6.14 -1.26
C THR A 64 -10.78 -5.89 0.21
N LEU A 65 -9.89 -6.68 0.83
CA LEU A 65 -9.47 -6.51 2.21
C LEU A 65 -8.82 -5.14 2.42
N ALA A 66 -7.89 -4.74 1.57
CA ALA A 66 -7.24 -3.44 1.65
C ALA A 66 -8.23 -2.28 1.57
N LEU A 67 -9.23 -2.36 0.68
CA LEU A 67 -10.30 -1.36 0.59
C LEU A 67 -11.16 -1.31 1.86
N LEU A 68 -11.49 -2.47 2.43
CA LEU A 68 -12.26 -2.57 3.68
C LEU A 68 -11.50 -1.96 4.86
N GLU A 69 -10.22 -2.28 5.02
CA GLU A 69 -9.34 -1.73 6.07
C GLU A 69 -9.11 -0.22 5.90
N CYS A 70 -9.27 0.32 4.69
CA CYS A 70 -9.20 1.74 4.40
C CYS A 70 -10.59 2.43 4.41
N ASP A 71 -11.52 1.94 5.23
CA ASP A 71 -12.86 2.50 5.48
C ASP A 71 -13.70 2.71 4.20
N VAL A 72 -13.55 1.84 3.19
CA VAL A 72 -14.50 1.81 2.07
C VAL A 72 -15.77 1.09 2.53
N ASP A 73 -16.92 1.74 2.37
CA ASP A 73 -18.22 1.18 2.76
C ASP A 73 -18.44 -0.17 2.05
N SER A 74 -18.83 -1.19 2.81
CA SER A 74 -19.19 -2.51 2.29
C SER A 74 -20.28 -2.50 1.19
N LYS A 75 -21.12 -1.45 1.15
CA LYS A 75 -22.16 -1.22 0.14
C LYS A 75 -21.65 -0.46 -1.10
N ASP A 76 -20.40 -0.03 -1.13
CA ASP A 76 -19.79 0.56 -2.32
C ASP A 76 -19.91 -0.44 -3.50
N PRO A 77 -20.26 0.02 -4.71
CA PRO A 77 -20.35 -0.86 -5.87
C PRO A 77 -19.08 -1.67 -6.15
N VAL A 78 -17.89 -1.12 -5.85
CA VAL A 78 -16.61 -1.83 -5.99
C VAL A 78 -16.55 -3.04 -5.06
N MET A 79 -16.95 -2.86 -3.79
CA MET A 79 -16.99 -3.93 -2.79
C MET A 79 -18.01 -5.00 -3.16
N THR A 80 -19.21 -4.57 -3.57
CA THR A 80 -20.30 -5.48 -3.94
C THR A 80 -19.90 -6.40 -5.09
N ARG A 81 -19.29 -5.84 -6.14
CA ARG A 81 -18.82 -6.64 -7.29
C ARG A 81 -17.67 -7.58 -6.93
N ALA A 82 -16.71 -7.11 -6.14
CA ALA A 82 -15.59 -7.94 -5.72
C ALA A 82 -16.05 -9.16 -4.89
N ILE A 83 -16.96 -8.94 -3.94
CA ILE A 83 -17.55 -10.01 -3.12
C ILE A 83 -18.35 -10.99 -3.99
N ALA A 84 -19.10 -10.49 -4.97
CA ALA A 84 -19.82 -11.34 -5.92
C ALA A 84 -18.87 -12.23 -6.73
N TYR A 85 -17.77 -11.65 -7.24
CA TYR A 85 -16.72 -12.41 -7.93
C TYR A 85 -16.13 -13.49 -7.01
N LEU A 86 -15.67 -13.13 -5.81
CA LEU A 86 -15.04 -14.07 -4.88
C LEU A 86 -15.96 -15.24 -4.50
N ARG A 87 -17.26 -14.94 -4.25
CA ARG A 87 -18.27 -15.98 -3.97
C ARG A 87 -18.47 -16.94 -5.13
N SER A 88 -18.29 -16.49 -6.37
CA SER A 88 -18.38 -17.36 -7.55
C SER A 88 -17.19 -18.31 -7.70
N GLN A 89 -16.01 -17.94 -7.17
CA GLN A 89 -14.78 -18.71 -7.31
C GLN A 89 -14.55 -19.70 -6.17
N VAL A 90 -14.98 -19.37 -4.94
CA VAL A 90 -14.63 -20.12 -3.72
C VAL A 90 -14.92 -21.62 -3.77
N ALA A 91 -15.96 -22.04 -4.50
CA ALA A 91 -16.36 -23.45 -4.57
C ALA A 91 -15.42 -24.32 -5.42
N GLN A 92 -14.64 -23.70 -6.33
CA GLN A 92 -13.76 -24.41 -7.26
C GLN A 92 -12.28 -24.08 -7.05
N GLU A 93 -11.96 -23.18 -6.12
CA GLU A 93 -10.59 -22.73 -5.91
C GLU A 93 -9.80 -23.76 -5.09
N ASP A 94 -8.80 -24.38 -5.72
CA ASP A 94 -7.91 -25.39 -5.13
C ASP A 94 -6.43 -24.96 -5.15
N ARG A 95 -6.13 -23.77 -5.71
CA ARG A 95 -4.77 -23.27 -5.86
C ARG A 95 -4.27 -22.71 -4.53
N THR A 96 -3.14 -23.25 -4.05
CA THR A 96 -2.58 -22.92 -2.73
C THR A 96 -2.42 -21.42 -2.49
N TYR A 97 -1.87 -20.69 -3.47
CA TYR A 97 -1.64 -19.25 -3.33
C TYR A 97 -2.93 -18.42 -3.30
N GLU A 98 -4.04 -18.92 -3.85
CA GLU A 98 -5.32 -18.20 -3.82
C GLU A 98 -6.01 -18.37 -2.46
N LEU A 99 -5.74 -19.47 -1.74
CA LEU A 99 -6.38 -19.83 -0.47
C LEU A 99 -5.61 -19.38 0.78
N SER A 100 -4.29 -19.24 0.70
CA SER A 100 -3.43 -19.01 1.87
C SER A 100 -3.04 -17.55 2.11
N LEU A 101 -3.50 -16.62 1.27
CA LEU A 101 -3.15 -15.20 1.30
C LEU A 101 -4.14 -14.36 2.11
#